data_AF-A0A1L7CQE8-F1
#
_entry.id   AF-A0A1L7CQE8-F1
#
_cell.length_a   1.000
_cell.length_b   1.000
_cell.length_c   1.000
_cell.angle_alpha   90.00
_cell.angle_beta   90.00
_cell.angle_gamma   90.00
#
_symmetry.space_group_name_H-M   'P 1'
#
loop_
_entity.id
_entity.type
_entity.pdbx_description
1 polymer ?
#
loop_
_entity_poly.entity_id
_entity_poly.type
_entity_poly.pdbx_seq_one_letter_code
_entity_poly.pdbx_strand_id
1 'polypeptide(L)'
;MTPPETTAAETAAPAEHPVIAVVDAGEARTVVWHVQTNPDFSSPAAILSGAWVLSDEDGDVDPGRLDDLLEGTVVARTEAAVERGLSFPTAAGVLPGSGAGTLTALVEPIRAAVGRIDEAVAENKEQNPKAQGLRMPKVEVPDPGHLAEAYHGEPEAEACWSLARAVADVVDGWHAVENRRRTRAFLKDAFGRSVRPLPLPELG
;
A
#
# COMPACT_ATOMS: atom_id res chain seq x y z
N MET A 1 -10.46 42.53 -19.42
CA MET A 1 -10.18 41.57 -18.34
C MET A 1 -10.52 40.21 -18.88
N THR A 2 -9.51 39.44 -19.26
CA THR A 2 -9.65 38.06 -19.70
C THR A 2 -9.63 37.18 -18.44
N PRO A 3 -10.53 36.21 -18.27
CA PRO A 3 -10.44 35.26 -17.17
C PRO A 3 -9.17 34.40 -17.32
N PRO A 4 -8.54 33.96 -16.21
CA PRO A 4 -7.40 33.06 -16.30
C PRO A 4 -7.86 31.68 -16.78
N GLU A 5 -7.09 31.12 -17.71
CA GLU A 5 -7.24 29.77 -18.23
C GLU A 5 -7.08 28.75 -17.10
N THR A 6 -8.07 27.86 -16.96
CA THR A 6 -7.99 26.67 -16.12
C THR A 6 -6.93 25.75 -16.70
N THR A 7 -5.75 25.70 -16.06
CA THR A 7 -4.73 24.70 -16.36
C THR A 7 -5.33 23.32 -16.08
N ALA A 8 -5.33 22.48 -17.11
CA ALA A 8 -5.73 21.08 -17.03
C ALA A 8 -4.99 20.39 -15.87
N ALA A 9 -5.72 19.56 -15.11
CA ALA A 9 -5.18 18.74 -14.05
C ALA A 9 -4.04 17.87 -14.61
N GLU A 10 -2.81 18.26 -14.28
CA GLU A 10 -1.63 17.44 -14.46
C GLU A 10 -1.83 16.22 -13.57
N THR A 11 -2.04 15.05 -14.17
CA THR A 11 -2.11 13.77 -13.46
C THR A 11 -0.81 13.62 -12.69
N ALA A 12 -0.84 13.93 -11.39
CA ALA A 12 0.33 13.87 -10.53
C ALA A 12 0.84 12.43 -10.56
N ALA A 13 2.10 12.26 -10.97
CA ALA A 13 2.78 10.98 -10.80
C ALA A 13 2.71 10.60 -9.31
N PRO A 14 2.46 9.31 -8.97
CA PRO A 14 2.40 8.91 -7.57
C PRO A 14 3.69 9.33 -6.87
N ALA A 15 3.55 9.88 -5.66
CA ALA A 15 4.68 10.17 -4.80
C ALA A 15 5.60 8.94 -4.72
N GLU A 16 6.92 9.14 -4.61
CA GLU A 16 7.89 8.03 -4.64
C GLU A 16 7.48 6.90 -3.69
N HIS A 17 6.97 7.22 -2.51
CA HIS A 17 6.37 6.29 -1.56
C HIS A 17 4.90 6.68 -1.30
N PRO A 18 3.94 6.22 -2.12
CA PRO A 18 2.55 6.64 -1.99
C PRO A 18 1.93 6.06 -0.72
N VAL A 19 1.06 6.82 -0.07
CA VAL A 19 0.24 6.30 1.04
C VAL A 19 -0.83 5.38 0.46
N ILE A 20 -1.06 4.23 1.08
CA ILE A 20 -2.20 3.38 0.73
C ILE A 20 -3.36 3.73 1.67
N ALA A 21 -4.44 4.27 1.11
CA ALA A 21 -5.68 4.48 1.83
C ALA A 21 -6.55 3.22 1.72
N VAL A 22 -6.79 2.56 2.84
CA VAL A 22 -7.76 1.47 2.94
C VAL A 22 -9.13 2.07 3.20
N VAL A 23 -10.09 1.76 2.33
CA VAL A 23 -11.44 2.30 2.40
C VAL A 23 -12.46 1.17 2.54
N ASP A 24 -13.34 1.34 3.52
CA ASP A 24 -14.46 0.48 3.79
C ASP A 24 -15.78 1.25 3.78
N ALA A 25 -16.87 0.53 3.55
CA ALA A 25 -18.22 1.07 3.49
C ALA A 25 -19.16 0.25 4.40
N GLY A 26 -19.53 0.82 5.55
CA GLY A 26 -20.67 0.35 6.33
C GLY A 26 -22.00 0.82 5.72
N GLU A 27 -23.12 0.47 6.36
CA GLU A 27 -24.47 0.81 5.87
C GLU A 27 -24.70 2.33 5.77
N ALA A 28 -24.19 3.11 6.73
CA ALA A 28 -24.33 4.58 6.77
C ALA A 28 -22.99 5.34 6.90
N ARG A 29 -21.86 4.61 6.94
CA ARG A 29 -20.55 5.16 7.28
C ARG A 29 -19.46 4.72 6.31
N THR A 30 -18.46 5.57 6.10
CA THR A 30 -17.24 5.25 5.35
C THR A 30 -16.08 5.25 6.31
N VAL A 31 -15.28 4.18 6.32
CA VAL A 31 -14.08 4.12 7.15
C VAL A 31 -12.87 4.23 6.25
N VAL A 32 -11.93 5.10 6.63
CA VAL A 32 -10.66 5.28 5.92
C VAL A 32 -9.51 5.06 6.89
N TRP A 33 -8.50 4.31 6.47
CA TRP A 33 -7.27 4.09 7.22
C TRP A 33 -6.06 4.30 6.31
N HIS A 34 -5.08 5.13 6.70
CA HIS A 34 -3.87 5.30 5.90
C HIS A 34 -2.75 4.39 6.34
N VAL A 35 -2.03 3.85 5.35
CA VAL A 35 -0.88 2.99 5.52
C VAL A 35 0.32 3.62 4.82
N GLN A 36 1.32 4.02 5.61
CA GLN A 36 2.55 4.62 5.13
C GLN A 36 3.45 3.58 4.46
N THR A 37 3.92 3.86 3.25
CA THR A 37 4.86 2.97 2.53
C THR A 37 6.31 3.44 2.61
N ASN A 38 6.55 4.65 3.14
CA ASN A 38 7.89 5.21 3.27
C ASN A 38 8.70 4.42 4.32
N PRO A 39 9.93 3.98 4.01
CA PRO A 39 10.79 3.21 4.91
C PRO A 39 11.19 3.93 6.21
N ASP A 40 11.01 5.25 6.32
CA ASP A 40 11.22 5.99 7.56
C ASP A 40 10.20 5.58 8.65
N PHE A 41 9.07 4.99 8.26
CA PHE A 41 8.09 4.37 9.16
C PHE A 41 8.41 2.88 9.33
N SER A 42 9.32 2.56 10.24
CA SER A 42 9.89 1.20 10.36
C SER A 42 9.22 0.29 11.41
N SER A 43 7.96 0.57 11.79
CA SER A 43 7.21 -0.30 12.71
C SER A 43 5.75 -0.39 12.29
N PRO A 44 5.03 -1.50 12.55
CA PRO A 44 3.61 -1.61 12.22
C PRO A 44 2.76 -0.46 12.78
N ALA A 45 3.09 0.02 13.97
CA ALA A 45 2.42 1.16 14.60
C ALA A 45 2.74 2.51 13.95
N ALA A 46 3.91 2.64 13.32
CA ALA A 46 4.29 3.82 12.55
C ALA A 46 3.77 3.77 11.10
N ILE A 47 3.56 2.56 10.57
CA ILE A 47 3.02 2.30 9.24
C ILE A 47 1.50 2.59 9.21
N LEU A 48 0.76 2.16 10.23
CA LEU A 48 -0.67 2.49 10.36
C LEU A 48 -0.84 3.92 10.87
N SER A 49 -1.11 4.86 9.96
CA SER A 49 -1.21 6.29 10.28
C SER A 49 -2.64 6.79 10.10
N GLY A 50 -3.36 7.09 11.18
CA GLY A 50 -4.67 7.75 11.10
C GLY A 50 -5.83 6.86 10.65
N ALA A 51 -6.98 7.08 11.28
CA ALA A 51 -8.23 6.40 11.00
C ALA A 51 -9.38 7.40 11.10
N TRP A 52 -10.32 7.33 10.16
CA TRP A 52 -11.48 8.21 10.08
C TRP A 52 -12.73 7.38 9.85
N VAL A 53 -13.79 7.70 10.59
CA VAL A 53 -15.15 7.22 10.33
C VAL A 53 -15.96 8.43 9.88
N LEU A 54 -16.51 8.36 8.68
CA LEU A 54 -17.27 9.41 8.03
C LEU A 54 -18.74 9.01 7.99
N SER A 55 -19.63 9.83 8.54
CA SER A 55 -21.08 9.63 8.57
C SER A 55 -21.77 10.80 7.86
N ASP A 56 -22.70 10.51 6.96
CA ASP A 56 -23.51 11.55 6.30
C ASP A 56 -24.57 12.14 7.26
N GLU A 57 -24.97 11.38 8.28
CA GLU A 57 -26.08 11.73 9.19
C GLU A 57 -25.67 12.65 10.34
N ASP A 58 -24.41 12.55 10.78
CA ASP A 58 -23.93 13.26 11.98
C ASP A 58 -23.51 14.72 11.68
N GLY A 59 -23.51 15.15 10.41
CA GLY A 59 -23.09 16.49 10.00
C GLY A 59 -21.60 16.80 10.23
N ASP A 60 -20.82 15.82 10.71
CA ASP A 60 -19.39 15.91 11.04
C ASP A 60 -18.47 15.69 9.83
N VAL A 61 -19.05 15.54 8.64
CA VAL A 61 -18.32 15.28 7.39
C VAL A 61 -18.63 16.39 6.40
N ASP A 62 -17.63 17.23 6.16
CA ASP A 62 -17.57 18.04 4.94
C ASP A 62 -17.67 17.07 3.73
N PRO A 63 -18.59 17.27 2.77
CA PRO A 63 -18.68 16.45 1.56
C PRO A 63 -17.34 16.26 0.82
N GLY A 64 -16.40 17.22 0.94
CA GLY A 64 -15.05 17.12 0.36
C GLY A 64 -14.05 16.30 1.19
N ARG A 65 -14.40 15.87 2.41
CA ARG A 65 -13.45 15.25 3.35
C ARG A 65 -12.93 13.90 2.87
N LEU A 66 -13.75 13.11 2.17
CA LEU A 66 -13.28 11.86 1.58
C LEU A 66 -12.28 12.15 0.46
N ASP A 67 -12.56 13.12 -0.41
CA ASP A 67 -11.66 13.51 -1.49
C ASP A 67 -10.32 14.02 -0.95
N ASP A 68 -10.35 14.86 0.10
CA ASP A 68 -9.16 15.37 0.78
C ASP A 68 -8.32 14.25 1.43
N LEU A 69 -8.97 13.25 2.03
CA LEU A 69 -8.27 12.10 2.63
C LEU A 69 -7.61 11.23 1.56
N LEU A 70 -8.21 11.14 0.36
CA LEU A 70 -7.74 10.26 -0.71
C LEU A 70 -6.80 10.96 -1.69
N GLU A 71 -6.63 12.27 -1.61
CA GLU A 71 -5.76 13.04 -2.50
C GLU A 71 -4.32 12.50 -2.47
N GLY A 72 -3.81 12.12 -3.65
CA GLY A 72 -2.44 11.60 -3.82
C GLY A 72 -2.21 10.22 -3.20
N THR A 73 -3.27 9.52 -2.77
CA THR A 73 -3.19 8.15 -2.22
C THR A 73 -3.42 7.07 -3.28
N VAL A 74 -3.05 5.85 -2.92
CA VAL A 74 -3.45 4.63 -3.63
C VAL A 74 -4.54 3.92 -2.81
N VAL A 75 -5.66 3.57 -3.42
CA VAL A 75 -6.83 3.07 -2.70
C VAL A 75 -6.86 1.54 -2.68
N ALA A 76 -6.86 0.95 -1.48
CA ALA A 76 -7.26 -0.43 -1.23
C ALA A 76 -8.71 -0.45 -0.74
N ARG A 77 -9.53 -1.36 -1.27
CA ARG A 77 -10.97 -1.40 -0.96
C ARG A 77 -11.33 -2.70 -0.28
N THR A 78 -12.23 -2.65 0.70
CA THR A 78 -12.95 -3.83 1.16
C THR A 78 -13.99 -4.27 0.12
N GLU A 79 -14.56 -5.45 0.30
CA GLU A 79 -15.67 -5.97 -0.47
C GLU A 79 -16.89 -5.03 -0.38
N ALA A 80 -17.22 -4.58 0.83
CA ALA A 80 -18.37 -3.69 1.06
C ALA A 80 -18.20 -2.33 0.34
N ALA A 81 -16.98 -1.78 0.29
CA ALA A 81 -16.70 -0.56 -0.47
C ALA A 81 -16.97 -0.70 -1.97
N VAL A 82 -16.68 -1.87 -2.53
CA VAL A 82 -16.98 -2.19 -3.94
C VAL A 82 -18.48 -2.39 -4.15
N GLU A 83 -19.15 -3.14 -3.26
CA GLU A 83 -20.59 -3.40 -3.35
C GLU A 83 -21.43 -2.12 -3.25
N ARG A 84 -21.03 -1.18 -2.38
CA ARG A 84 -21.67 0.13 -2.28
C ARG A 84 -21.39 1.04 -3.49
N GLY A 85 -20.42 0.68 -4.34
CA GLY A 85 -20.08 1.45 -5.53
C GLY A 85 -19.45 2.80 -5.21
N LEU A 86 -18.61 2.87 -4.16
CA LEU A 86 -17.90 4.10 -3.83
C LEU A 86 -17.04 4.58 -5.00
N SER A 87 -17.23 5.85 -5.38
CA SER A 87 -16.36 6.54 -6.34
C SER A 87 -15.21 7.21 -5.62
N PHE A 88 -14.03 7.22 -6.25
CA PHE A 88 -12.83 7.85 -5.73
C PHE A 88 -12.37 8.98 -6.66
N PRO A 89 -11.64 9.98 -6.15
CA PRO A 89 -11.05 11.02 -6.97
C PRO A 89 -10.19 10.44 -8.10
N THR A 90 -10.22 11.03 -9.29
CA THR A 90 -9.39 10.58 -10.42
C THR A 90 -7.89 10.61 -10.14
N ALA A 91 -7.46 11.47 -9.20
CA ALA A 91 -6.06 11.55 -8.78
C ALA A 91 -5.63 10.38 -7.88
N ALA A 92 -6.57 9.62 -7.31
CA ALA A 92 -6.27 8.44 -6.51
C ALA A 92 -6.20 7.21 -7.42
N GLY A 93 -5.09 6.47 -7.38
CA GLY A 93 -4.97 5.22 -8.12
C GLY A 93 -5.63 4.08 -7.35
N VAL A 94 -6.48 3.27 -7.98
CA VAL A 94 -7.21 2.20 -7.29
C VAL A 94 -6.50 0.87 -7.48
N LEU A 95 -6.21 0.16 -6.38
CA LEU A 95 -5.66 -1.18 -6.46
C LEU A 95 -6.69 -2.16 -7.02
N PRO A 96 -6.25 -3.10 -7.88
CA PRO A 96 -7.16 -4.09 -8.44
C PRO A 96 -7.66 -5.05 -7.37
N GLY A 97 -8.91 -5.50 -7.53
CA GLY A 97 -9.59 -6.36 -6.56
C GLY A 97 -10.18 -5.61 -5.37
N SER A 98 -10.56 -6.39 -4.35
CA SER A 98 -11.05 -5.97 -3.05
C SER A 98 -10.58 -6.96 -1.98
N GLY A 99 -10.51 -6.54 -0.71
CA GLY A 99 -10.12 -7.37 0.43
C GLY A 99 -8.88 -8.22 0.17
N ALA A 100 -9.01 -9.54 0.29
CA ALA A 100 -7.90 -10.48 0.04
C ALA A 100 -7.38 -10.45 -1.42
N GLY A 101 -8.24 -10.10 -2.39
CA GLY A 101 -7.86 -9.91 -3.78
C GLY A 101 -6.89 -8.75 -3.97
N THR A 102 -7.12 -7.62 -3.27
CA THR A 102 -6.20 -6.47 -3.24
C THR A 102 -4.82 -6.86 -2.70
N LEU A 103 -4.78 -7.65 -1.63
CA LEU A 103 -3.52 -8.12 -1.04
C LEU A 103 -2.75 -9.03 -1.98
N THR A 104 -3.46 -9.90 -2.71
CA THR A 104 -2.84 -10.75 -3.73
C THR A 104 -2.18 -9.90 -4.81
N ALA A 105 -2.91 -8.91 -5.33
CA ALA A 105 -2.38 -8.00 -6.35
C ALA A 105 -1.21 -7.13 -5.87
N LEU A 106 -1.18 -6.74 -4.59
CA LEU A 106 -0.04 -6.04 -3.99
C LEU A 106 1.21 -6.92 -3.86
N VAL A 107 1.04 -8.20 -3.53
CA VAL A 107 2.16 -9.12 -3.29
C VAL A 107 2.81 -9.62 -4.59
N GLU A 108 2.05 -9.72 -5.68
CA GLU A 108 2.56 -10.16 -6.99
C GLU A 108 3.77 -9.36 -7.52
N PRO A 109 3.73 -8.02 -7.64
CA PRO A 109 4.86 -7.24 -8.12
C PRO A 109 6.05 -7.30 -7.14
N ILE A 110 5.81 -7.48 -5.84
CA ILE A 110 6.86 -7.72 -4.84
C ILE A 110 7.57 -9.04 -5.11
N ARG A 111 6.82 -10.12 -5.38
CA ARG A 111 7.39 -11.44 -5.72
C ARG A 111 8.23 -11.36 -6.99
N ALA A 112 7.75 -10.64 -8.02
CA ALA A 112 8.53 -10.41 -9.24
C ALA A 112 9.82 -9.63 -8.95
N ALA A 113 9.77 -8.62 -8.08
CA ALA A 113 10.94 -7.86 -7.67
C ALA A 113 11.95 -8.70 -6.87
N VAL A 114 11.49 -9.61 -6.01
CA VAL A 114 12.33 -10.57 -5.29
C VAL A 114 12.98 -11.57 -6.24
N GLY A 115 12.24 -12.07 -7.24
CA GLY A 115 12.77 -12.95 -8.28
C GLY A 115 13.97 -12.34 -9.00
N ARG A 116 13.88 -11.06 -9.38
CA ARG A 116 15.01 -10.33 -10.00
C ARG A 116 16.22 -10.20 -9.06
N ILE A 117 16.01 -10.10 -7.74
CA ILE A 117 17.12 -10.10 -6.78
C ILE A 117 17.76 -11.48 -6.72
N ASP A 118 16.97 -12.54 -6.70
CA ASP A 118 17.46 -13.92 -6.65
C ASP A 118 18.25 -14.28 -7.92
N GLU A 119 17.80 -13.82 -9.10
CA GLU A 119 18.54 -13.91 -10.37
C GLU A 119 19.92 -13.24 -10.25
N ALA A 120 19.98 -11.99 -9.78
CA ALA A 120 21.25 -11.28 -9.60
C ALA A 120 22.18 -11.98 -8.58
N VAL A 121 21.62 -12.61 -7.54
CA VAL A 121 22.39 -13.42 -6.57
C VAL A 121 22.97 -14.66 -7.26
N ALA A 122 22.21 -15.31 -8.14
CA ALA A 122 22.66 -16.47 -8.91
C ALA A 122 23.77 -16.09 -9.89
N GLU A 123 23.59 -15.01 -10.66
CA GLU A 123 24.61 -14.49 -11.59
C GLU A 123 25.92 -14.14 -10.87
N ASN A 124 25.83 -13.47 -9.72
CA ASN A 124 27.02 -13.15 -8.93
C ASN A 124 27.74 -14.41 -8.40
N LYS A 125 27.02 -15.50 -8.12
CA LYS A 125 27.64 -16.79 -7.76
C LYS A 125 28.31 -17.48 -8.94
N GLU A 126 27.73 -17.37 -10.14
CA GLU A 126 28.32 -17.92 -11.35
C GLU A 126 29.65 -17.21 -11.68
N GLN A 127 29.67 -15.88 -11.58
CA GLN A 127 30.86 -15.07 -11.83
C GLN A 127 31.90 -15.18 -10.69
N ASN A 128 31.44 -15.43 -9.46
CA ASN A 128 32.30 -15.61 -8.30
C ASN A 128 31.84 -16.82 -7.48
N PRO A 129 32.36 -18.03 -7.74
CA PRO A 129 31.94 -19.26 -7.05
C PRO A 129 32.14 -19.26 -5.53
N LYS A 130 32.98 -18.35 -5.00
CA LYS A 130 33.20 -18.19 -3.55
C LYS A 130 32.22 -17.21 -2.91
N ALA A 131 31.35 -16.57 -3.69
CA ALA A 131 30.37 -15.62 -3.18
C ALA A 131 29.36 -16.32 -2.25
N GLN A 132 29.09 -15.68 -1.11
CA GLN A 132 28.06 -16.16 -0.20
C GLN A 132 26.67 -16.00 -0.81
N GLY A 133 25.83 -17.03 -0.63
CA GLY A 133 24.42 -16.92 -0.97
C GLY A 133 23.70 -15.86 -0.15
N LEU A 134 22.60 -15.36 -0.71
CA LEU A 134 21.64 -14.51 -0.03
C LEU A 134 20.28 -15.16 -0.20
N ARG A 135 19.56 -15.34 0.90
CA ARG A 135 18.14 -15.70 0.88
C ARG A 135 17.34 -14.46 1.23
N MET A 136 16.36 -14.14 0.40
CA MET A 136 15.47 -13.01 0.63
C MET A 136 14.35 -13.40 1.62
N PRO A 137 13.86 -12.46 2.43
CA PRO A 137 12.62 -12.63 3.18
C PRO A 137 11.48 -12.97 2.21
N LYS A 138 10.57 -13.83 2.64
CA LYS A 138 9.35 -14.15 1.90
C LYS A 138 8.27 -13.15 2.29
N VAL A 139 7.60 -12.56 1.31
CA VAL A 139 6.41 -11.74 1.51
C VAL A 139 5.20 -12.60 1.18
N GLU A 140 4.38 -12.86 2.19
CA GLU A 140 3.16 -13.68 2.07
C GLU A 140 1.94 -12.78 1.90
N VAL A 141 0.84 -13.35 1.41
CA VAL A 141 -0.47 -12.66 1.38
C VAL A 141 -1.06 -12.85 2.77
N PRO A 142 -1.20 -11.78 3.59
CA PRO A 142 -1.78 -11.93 4.92
C PRO A 142 -3.28 -12.23 4.81
N ASP A 143 -3.83 -12.86 5.84
CA ASP A 143 -5.27 -13.13 5.96
C ASP A 143 -5.93 -12.07 6.86
N PRO A 144 -6.72 -11.13 6.31
CA PRO A 144 -7.45 -10.14 7.10
C PRO A 144 -8.38 -10.77 8.13
N GLY A 145 -8.99 -11.93 7.83
CA GLY A 145 -9.92 -12.60 8.75
C GLY A 145 -9.21 -13.05 10.03
N HIS A 146 -7.99 -13.57 9.92
CA HIS A 146 -7.19 -13.91 11.09
C HIS A 146 -6.76 -12.67 11.88
N LEU A 147 -6.43 -11.57 11.20
CA LEU A 147 -6.05 -10.32 11.86
C LEU A 147 -7.22 -9.72 12.64
N ALA A 148 -8.44 -9.80 12.10
CA ALA A 148 -9.67 -9.30 12.71
C ALA A 148 -9.93 -9.90 14.11
N GLU A 149 -9.44 -11.12 14.40
CA GLU A 149 -9.54 -11.74 15.73
C GLU A 149 -8.90 -10.89 16.85
N ALA A 150 -7.93 -10.05 16.51
CA ALA A 150 -7.25 -9.15 17.44
C ALA A 150 -7.89 -7.75 17.50
N TYR A 151 -8.98 -7.51 16.76
CA TYR A 151 -9.63 -6.21 16.71
C TYR A 151 -10.42 -5.90 17.98
N HIS A 152 -10.24 -4.69 18.49
CA HIS A 152 -11.03 -4.13 19.57
C HIS A 152 -11.38 -2.67 19.22
N GLY A 153 -12.66 -2.40 18.96
CA GLY A 153 -13.13 -1.08 18.55
C GLY A 153 -14.59 -1.12 18.09
N GLU A 154 -14.98 -0.10 17.32
CA GLU A 154 -16.30 -0.02 16.70
C GLU A 154 -16.43 -1.09 15.61
N PRO A 155 -17.49 -1.94 15.61
CA PRO A 155 -17.63 -3.03 14.64
C PRO A 155 -17.53 -2.60 13.18
N GLU A 156 -18.00 -1.39 12.87
CA GLU A 156 -17.98 -0.80 11.53
C GLU A 156 -16.57 -0.53 10.99
N ALA A 157 -15.56 -0.47 11.87
CA ALA A 157 -14.17 -0.24 11.48
C ALA A 157 -13.33 -1.53 11.43
N GLU A 158 -13.89 -2.69 11.79
CA GLU A 158 -13.18 -3.97 11.84
C GLU A 158 -12.61 -4.39 10.47
N ALA A 159 -13.44 -4.33 9.42
CA ALA A 159 -13.03 -4.74 8.08
C ALA A 159 -11.97 -3.79 7.50
N CYS A 160 -12.15 -2.46 7.66
CA CYS A 160 -11.14 -1.49 7.29
C CYS A 160 -9.82 -1.71 8.04
N TRP A 161 -9.88 -1.93 9.35
CA TRP A 161 -8.70 -2.09 10.19
C TRP A 161 -7.95 -3.38 9.85
N SER A 162 -8.64 -4.51 9.71
CA SER A 162 -8.02 -5.80 9.42
C SER A 162 -7.34 -5.80 8.05
N LEU A 163 -7.97 -5.19 7.03
CA LEU A 163 -7.36 -5.00 5.72
C LEU A 163 -6.16 -4.03 5.80
N ALA A 164 -6.27 -2.91 6.53
CA ALA A 164 -5.15 -1.98 6.72
C ALA A 164 -3.97 -2.65 7.43
N ARG A 165 -4.23 -3.49 8.43
CA ARG A 165 -3.20 -4.26 9.13
C ARG A 165 -2.51 -5.24 8.19
N ALA A 166 -3.27 -5.90 7.31
CA ALA A 166 -2.73 -6.79 6.29
C ALA A 166 -1.87 -6.03 5.27
N VAL A 167 -2.32 -4.87 4.78
CA VAL A 167 -1.52 -4.00 3.90
C VAL A 167 -0.22 -3.59 4.60
N ALA A 168 -0.28 -3.24 5.89
CA ALA A 168 0.90 -2.90 6.67
C ALA A 168 1.91 -4.06 6.78
N ASP A 169 1.45 -5.31 6.93
CA ASP A 169 2.32 -6.50 6.91
C ASP A 169 3.00 -6.71 5.55
N VAL A 170 2.31 -6.42 4.45
CA VAL A 170 2.90 -6.47 3.11
C VAL A 170 3.99 -5.40 2.96
N VAL A 171 3.74 -4.18 3.44
CA VAL A 171 4.71 -3.07 3.43
C VAL A 171 5.95 -3.41 4.26
N ASP A 172 5.77 -3.90 5.49
CA ASP A 172 6.87 -4.31 6.36
C ASP A 172 7.70 -5.44 5.73
N GLY A 173 7.02 -6.42 5.10
CA GLY A 173 7.67 -7.47 4.32
C GLY A 173 8.56 -6.92 3.19
N TRP A 174 8.10 -5.90 2.46
CA TRP A 174 8.92 -5.22 1.46
C TRP A 174 10.10 -4.46 2.07
N HIS A 175 9.91 -3.74 3.17
CA HIS A 175 11.00 -3.07 3.88
C HIS A 175 12.07 -4.06 4.34
N ALA A 176 11.68 -5.23 4.83
CA ALA A 176 12.60 -6.32 5.19
C ALA A 176 13.41 -6.82 3.98
N VAL A 177 12.75 -6.98 2.82
CA VAL A 177 13.41 -7.32 1.54
C VAL A 177 14.45 -6.26 1.18
N GLU A 178 14.09 -4.97 1.17
CA GLU A 178 15.00 -3.90 0.78
C GLU A 178 16.16 -3.71 1.77
N ASN A 179 15.89 -3.86 3.07
CA ASN A 179 16.94 -3.87 4.10
C ASN A 179 17.93 -5.02 3.86
N ARG A 180 17.45 -6.21 3.50
CA ARG A 180 18.31 -7.35 3.19
C ARG A 180 19.12 -7.13 1.91
N ARG A 181 18.49 -6.66 0.83
CA ARG A 181 19.12 -6.36 -0.46
C ARG A 181 20.31 -5.39 -0.29
N ARG A 182 20.10 -4.33 0.49
CA ARG A 182 21.12 -3.30 0.78
C ARG A 182 22.27 -3.77 1.66
N THR A 183 22.33 -5.04 2.08
CA THR A 183 23.51 -5.60 2.77
C THR A 183 24.62 -6.05 1.84
N ARG A 184 24.40 -6.06 0.52
CA ARG A 184 25.37 -6.56 -0.48
C ARG A 184 25.76 -5.45 -1.46
N ALA A 185 27.06 -5.34 -1.75
CA ALA A 185 27.57 -4.32 -2.68
C ALA A 185 27.07 -4.53 -4.11
N PHE A 186 27.18 -5.75 -4.65
CA PHE A 186 26.73 -6.05 -6.01
C PHE A 186 25.23 -5.77 -6.23
N LEU A 187 24.38 -6.00 -5.22
CA LEU A 187 22.95 -5.66 -5.29
C LEU A 187 22.68 -4.16 -5.16
N LYS A 188 23.56 -3.40 -4.50
CA LYS A 188 23.48 -1.92 -4.50
C LYS A 188 23.86 -1.36 -5.86
N ASP A 189 24.84 -1.96 -6.51
CA ASP A 189 25.30 -1.51 -7.82
C ASP A 189 24.27 -1.87 -8.91
N ALA A 190 23.61 -3.03 -8.80
CA ALA A 190 22.55 -3.46 -9.72
C ALA A 190 21.20 -2.74 -9.52
N PHE A 191 20.79 -2.48 -8.27
CA PHE A 191 19.43 -1.99 -7.95
C PHE A 191 19.39 -0.64 -7.25
N GLY A 192 20.53 0.05 -7.12
CA GLY A 192 20.64 1.31 -6.40
C GLY A 192 20.86 1.15 -4.89
N ARG A 193 21.31 2.24 -4.25
CA ARG A 193 21.73 2.25 -2.82
C ARG A 193 20.60 2.59 -1.85
N SER A 194 19.62 3.34 -2.31
CA SER A 194 18.43 3.74 -1.56
C SER A 194 17.45 2.58 -1.42
N VAL A 195 16.53 2.69 -0.46
CA VAL A 195 15.36 1.81 -0.41
C VAL A 195 14.49 2.13 -1.62
N ARG A 196 14.07 1.10 -2.33
CA ARG A 196 13.16 1.27 -3.47
C ARG A 196 11.72 1.39 -2.98
N PRO A 197 10.88 2.11 -3.71
CA PRO A 197 9.46 2.21 -3.38
C PRO A 197 8.76 0.86 -3.47
N LEU A 198 7.62 0.76 -2.81
CA LEU A 198 6.78 -0.44 -2.86
C LEU A 198 6.40 -0.69 -4.34
N PRO A 199 6.72 -1.86 -4.91
CA PRO A 199 6.26 -2.20 -6.25
C PRO A 199 4.74 -2.31 -6.26
N LEU A 200 4.07 -1.41 -6.98
CA LEU A 200 2.62 -1.42 -7.12
C LEU A 200 2.19 -2.16 -8.41
N PRO A 201 1.00 -2.79 -8.43
CA PRO A 201 0.40 -3.29 -9.66
C PRO A 201 -0.04 -2.13 -10.56
N GLU A 202 -0.52 -2.45 -11.75
CA GLU A 202 -1.23 -1.48 -12.58
C GLU A 202 -2.47 -0.97 -11.82
N LEU A 203 -2.57 0.34 -11.70
CA LEU A 203 -3.66 1.01 -10.99
C LEU A 203 -4.82 1.24 -11.95
N GLY A 204 -6.03 1.00 -11.46
CA GLY A 204 -7.29 1.26 -12.16
C GLY A 204 -7.85 2.64 -11.91
#